data_AF-A0A967KPG9-F1
#
_entry.id   AF-A0A967KPG9-F1
#
_cell.length_a   1.000
_cell.length_b   1.000
_cell.length_c   1.000
_cell.angle_alpha   90.00
_cell.angle_beta   90.00
_cell.angle_gamma   90.00
#
_symmetry.space_group_name_H-M   'P 1'
#
loop_
_entity.id
_entity.type
_entity.pdbx_description
1 polymer ?
#
loop_
_entity_poly.entity_id
_entity_poly.type
_entity_poly.pdbx_seq_one_letter_code
_entity_poly.pdbx_strand_id
1 'polypeptide(L)'
;EILNLKDAIPRLGLKETLSLVIAIANKSLYETNHAQFKILMDKLWVHSLASAYGAKLIAEHLKLPEPENYFLMGLVHDIGKSLLLKAFTSIFQEKKINFDVIQANIQQAHLSIGAVLLRRWGFDDIFIKVVSQHEKDGLSPETEKEILVVHLTNMLTRTIGFSLFTDAVDLSELESAKLLEIDSQKLDEIGAEIRLIIQDVAHLF
;
A
#
# COMPACT_ATOMS: atom_id res chain seq x y z
N GLU A 1 33.59 -0.35 -4.19
CA GLU A 1 32.88 -0.89 -5.37
C GLU A 1 32.09 -2.14 -4.98
N ILE A 2 30.93 -2.38 -5.60
CA ILE A 2 30.09 -3.57 -5.39
C ILE A 2 30.03 -4.28 -6.75
N LEU A 3 30.56 -5.50 -6.82
CA LEU A 3 30.75 -6.20 -8.11
C LEU A 3 29.79 -7.39 -8.29
N ASN A 4 29.11 -7.83 -7.21
CA ASN A 4 28.18 -8.95 -7.24
C ASN A 4 27.18 -8.89 -6.08
N LEU A 5 26.14 -9.73 -6.16
CA LEU A 5 25.07 -9.80 -5.16
C LEU A 5 25.56 -10.21 -3.76
N LYS A 6 26.60 -11.05 -3.68
CA LYS A 6 27.15 -11.49 -2.38
C LYS A 6 27.81 -10.34 -1.63
N ASP A 7 28.35 -9.35 -2.34
CA ASP A 7 28.92 -8.13 -1.76
C ASP A 7 27.86 -7.04 -1.52
N ALA A 8 26.78 -7.05 -2.31
CA ALA A 8 25.70 -6.07 -2.24
C ALA A 8 24.74 -6.32 -1.06
N ILE A 9 24.29 -7.57 -0.89
CA ILE A 9 23.24 -7.93 0.08
C ILE A 9 23.65 -7.63 1.53
N PRO A 10 24.89 -7.91 2.00
CA PRO A 10 25.27 -7.56 3.36
C PRO A 10 25.36 -6.06 3.61
N ARG A 11 25.61 -5.25 2.57
CA ARG A 11 25.68 -3.78 2.68
C ARG A 11 24.30 -3.13 2.67
N LEU A 12 23.39 -3.67 1.87
CA LEU A 12 21.99 -3.23 1.81
C LEU A 12 21.18 -3.78 3.00
N GLY A 13 21.56 -4.95 3.50
CA GLY A 13 20.80 -5.72 4.47
C GLY A 13 19.81 -6.68 3.79
N LEU A 14 19.67 -7.89 4.35
CA LEU A 14 18.77 -8.92 3.82
C LEU A 14 17.30 -8.46 3.83
N LYS A 15 16.90 -7.75 4.88
CA LYS A 15 15.55 -7.22 5.07
C LYS A 15 15.16 -6.20 3.99
N GLU A 16 16.03 -5.23 3.73
CA GLU A 16 15.79 -4.23 2.68
C GLU A 16 15.84 -4.86 1.28
N THR A 17 16.76 -5.80 1.07
CA THR A 17 16.82 -6.57 -0.18
C THR A 17 15.50 -7.29 -0.45
N LEU A 18 14.90 -7.91 0.57
CA LEU A 18 13.63 -8.60 0.45
C LEU A 18 12.49 -7.64 0.08
N SER A 19 12.40 -6.48 0.76
CA SER A 19 11.42 -5.43 0.43
C SER A 19 11.50 -5.00 -1.03
N LEU A 20 12.72 -4.77 -1.54
CA LEU A 20 12.93 -4.41 -2.95
C LEU A 20 12.54 -5.54 -3.90
N VAL A 21 12.96 -6.78 -3.65
CA VAL A 21 12.60 -7.92 -4.50
C VAL A 21 11.08 -8.10 -4.57
N ILE A 22 10.39 -7.98 -3.43
CA ILE A 22 8.93 -8.02 -3.36
C ILE A 22 8.31 -6.88 -4.18
N ALA A 23 8.82 -5.66 -4.05
CA ALA A 23 8.35 -4.51 -4.82
C ALA A 23 8.52 -4.75 -6.33
N ILE A 24 9.70 -5.19 -6.77
CA ILE A 24 10.00 -5.50 -8.18
C ILE A 24 9.04 -6.57 -8.70
N ALA A 25 8.85 -7.66 -7.94
CA ALA A 25 7.98 -8.76 -8.34
C ALA A 25 6.51 -8.30 -8.52
N ASN A 26 6.05 -7.37 -7.69
CA ASN A 26 4.68 -6.86 -7.73
C ASN A 26 4.48 -5.73 -8.75
N LYS A 27 5.51 -5.02 -9.19
CA LYS A 27 5.39 -3.88 -10.13
C LYS A 27 4.60 -4.23 -11.39
N SER A 28 4.84 -5.40 -11.96
CA SER A 28 4.12 -5.89 -13.16
C SER A 28 2.58 -5.96 -12.98
N LEU A 29 2.10 -6.09 -11.74
CA LEU A 29 0.67 -6.08 -11.41
C LEU A 29 0.04 -4.71 -11.63
N TYR A 30 0.84 -3.65 -11.61
CA TYR A 30 0.43 -2.27 -11.80
C TYR A 30 0.81 -1.72 -13.18
N GLU A 31 1.15 -2.57 -14.15
CA GLU A 31 1.42 -2.14 -15.53
C GLU A 31 0.19 -2.31 -16.42
N THR A 32 0.03 -1.41 -17.40
CA THR A 32 -1.00 -1.51 -18.43
C THR A 32 -0.51 -0.99 -19.77
N ASN A 33 -0.92 -1.65 -20.85
CA ASN A 33 -0.65 -1.21 -22.23
C ASN A 33 -1.63 -0.13 -22.71
N HIS A 34 -2.65 0.18 -21.93
CA HIS A 34 -3.67 1.17 -22.28
C HIS A 34 -3.29 2.56 -21.77
N ALA A 35 -2.92 3.45 -22.69
CA ALA A 35 -2.47 4.81 -22.38
C ALA A 35 -3.43 5.58 -21.44
N GLN A 36 -4.74 5.42 -21.62
CA GLN A 36 -5.77 6.08 -20.81
C GLN A 36 -5.77 5.67 -19.34
N PHE A 37 -5.21 4.50 -19.00
CA PHE A 37 -5.16 3.97 -17.64
C PHE A 37 -3.75 3.97 -17.03
N LYS A 38 -2.73 4.32 -17.81
CA LYS A 38 -1.34 4.32 -17.36
C LYS A 38 -1.12 5.22 -16.14
N ILE A 39 -1.63 6.46 -16.20
CA ILE A 39 -1.50 7.42 -15.09
C ILE A 39 -2.16 6.87 -13.81
N LEU A 40 -3.32 6.22 -13.94
CA LEU A 40 -4.05 5.65 -12.81
C LEU A 40 -3.29 4.48 -12.17
N MET A 41 -2.74 3.62 -13.02
CA MET A 41 -1.87 2.51 -12.61
C MET A 41 -0.59 2.99 -11.91
N ASP A 42 0.09 4.00 -12.46
CA ASP A 42 1.29 4.58 -11.88
C ASP A 42 1.00 5.18 -10.50
N LYS A 43 -0.14 5.87 -10.35
CA LYS A 43 -0.58 6.40 -9.05
C LYS A 43 -0.90 5.28 -8.05
N LEU A 44 -1.57 4.20 -8.47
CA LEU A 44 -1.83 3.04 -7.61
C LEU A 44 -0.54 2.35 -7.15
N TRP A 45 0.47 2.29 -8.03
CA TRP A 45 1.78 1.76 -7.70
C TRP A 45 2.46 2.62 -6.63
N VAL A 46 2.51 3.94 -6.84
CA VAL A 46 3.11 4.87 -5.88
C VAL A 46 2.39 4.81 -4.53
N HIS A 47 1.05 4.72 -4.51
CA HIS A 47 0.26 4.52 -3.28
C HIS A 47 0.67 3.25 -2.55
N SER A 48 0.70 2.12 -3.28
CA SER A 48 1.03 0.82 -2.69
C SER A 48 2.46 0.82 -2.10
N LEU A 49 3.42 1.44 -2.79
CA LEU A 49 4.79 1.54 -2.30
C LEU A 49 4.91 2.48 -1.09
N ALA A 50 4.23 3.62 -1.12
CA ALA A 50 4.19 4.56 0.01
C ALA A 50 3.57 3.91 1.25
N SER A 51 2.48 3.16 1.08
CA SER A 51 1.83 2.42 2.17
C SER A 51 2.68 1.26 2.68
N ALA A 52 3.47 0.60 1.82
CA ALA A 52 4.42 -0.43 2.24
C ALA A 52 5.49 0.15 3.18
N TYR A 53 6.16 1.23 2.76
CA TYR A 53 7.16 1.88 3.61
C TYR A 53 6.55 2.49 4.87
N GLY A 54 5.38 3.14 4.75
CA GLY A 54 4.69 3.70 5.92
C GLY A 54 4.28 2.64 6.94
N ALA A 55 3.75 1.50 6.50
CA ALA A 55 3.44 0.37 7.39
C ALA A 55 4.69 -0.14 8.13
N LYS A 56 5.81 -0.28 7.41
CA LYS A 56 7.10 -0.69 7.97
C LYS A 56 7.59 0.29 9.03
N LEU A 57 7.62 1.59 8.71
CA LEU A 57 8.07 2.65 9.63
C LEU A 57 7.23 2.71 10.90
N ILE A 58 5.90 2.57 10.76
CA ILE A 58 4.99 2.50 11.91
C ILE A 58 5.29 1.25 12.76
N ALA A 59 5.47 0.09 12.13
CA ALA A 59 5.78 -1.15 12.85
C ALA A 59 7.12 -1.07 13.59
N GLU A 60 8.14 -0.46 12.99
CA GLU A 60 9.45 -0.22 13.61
C GLU A 60 9.33 0.75 14.80
N HIS A 61 8.59 1.84 14.64
CA HIS A 61 8.34 2.81 15.71
C HIS A 61 7.68 2.14 16.93
N LEU A 62 6.68 1.30 16.68
CA LEU A 62 5.94 0.55 17.69
C LEU A 62 6.68 -0.70 18.20
N LYS A 63 7.88 -0.99 17.67
CA LYS A 63 8.70 -2.17 17.99
C LYS A 63 7.92 -3.49 17.80
N LEU A 64 7.09 -3.56 16.76
CA LEU A 64 6.37 -4.77 16.39
C LEU A 64 7.34 -5.79 15.76
N PRO A 65 7.08 -7.10 15.95
CA PRO A 65 7.90 -8.14 15.33
C PRO A 65 7.74 -8.13 13.80
N GLU A 66 8.81 -8.51 13.09
CA GLU A 66 8.83 -8.64 11.63
C GLU A 66 8.24 -7.44 10.85
N PRO A 67 8.81 -6.22 10.93
CA PRO A 67 8.35 -5.05 10.16
C PRO A 67 8.23 -5.29 8.66
N GLU A 68 8.99 -6.25 8.12
CA GLU A 68 8.93 -6.67 6.71
C GLU A 68 7.57 -7.28 6.34
N ASN A 69 6.86 -7.91 7.29
CA ASN A 69 5.49 -8.38 7.07
C ASN A 69 4.53 -7.20 6.90
N TYR A 70 4.69 -6.14 7.70
CA TYR A 70 3.91 -4.91 7.57
C TYR A 70 4.19 -4.20 6.25
N PHE A 71 5.45 -4.20 5.78
CA PHE A 71 5.79 -3.74 4.43
C PHE A 71 5.00 -4.49 3.36
N LEU A 72 4.99 -5.82 3.41
CA LEU A 72 4.26 -6.63 2.43
C LEU A 72 2.75 -6.39 2.52
N MET A 73 2.19 -6.31 3.73
CA MET A 73 0.78 -5.99 3.96
C MET A 73 0.40 -4.63 3.36
N GLY A 74 1.21 -3.59 3.61
CA GLY A 74 1.02 -2.27 3.02
C GLY A 74 1.17 -2.26 1.49
N LEU A 75 2.04 -3.10 0.93
CA LEU A 75 2.19 -3.23 -0.52
C LEU A 75 0.96 -3.87 -1.19
N VAL A 76 0.38 -4.90 -0.57
CA VAL A 76 -0.71 -5.68 -1.16
C VAL A 76 -2.11 -5.25 -0.73
N HIS A 77 -2.23 -4.30 0.20
CA HIS A 77 -3.52 -3.93 0.81
C HIS A 77 -4.59 -3.57 -0.23
N ASP A 78 -4.17 -2.89 -1.30
CA ASP A 78 -5.02 -2.33 -2.34
C ASP A 78 -4.95 -3.09 -3.68
N ILE A 79 -4.40 -4.31 -3.67
CA ILE A 79 -4.15 -5.10 -4.89
C ILE A 79 -5.41 -5.40 -5.72
N GLY A 80 -6.59 -5.37 -5.10
CA GLY A 80 -7.86 -5.50 -5.81
C GLY A 80 -8.11 -4.35 -6.80
N LYS A 81 -7.61 -3.13 -6.52
CA LYS A 81 -7.77 -1.97 -7.40
C LYS A 81 -7.03 -2.17 -8.73
N SER A 82 -5.79 -2.68 -8.68
CA SER A 82 -5.00 -2.95 -9.90
C SER A 82 -5.62 -4.07 -10.73
N LEU A 83 -6.09 -5.16 -10.10
CA LEU A 83 -6.73 -6.26 -10.80
C LEU A 83 -8.02 -5.83 -11.51
N LEU A 84 -8.90 -5.11 -10.80
CA LEU A 84 -10.13 -4.58 -11.37
C LEU A 84 -9.83 -3.63 -12.52
N LEU A 85 -8.87 -2.72 -12.35
CA LEU A 85 -8.51 -1.78 -13.40
C LEU A 85 -8.01 -2.50 -14.66
N LYS A 86 -7.16 -3.53 -14.52
CA LYS A 86 -6.77 -4.39 -15.65
C LYS A 86 -7.97 -5.03 -16.33
N ALA A 87 -8.91 -5.60 -15.57
CA ALA A 87 -10.12 -6.18 -16.13
C ALA A 87 -10.94 -5.15 -16.93
N PHE A 88 -11.15 -3.94 -16.39
CA PHE A 88 -11.80 -2.84 -17.10
C PHE A 88 -11.06 -2.46 -18.40
N THR A 89 -9.73 -2.40 -18.37
CA THR A 89 -8.94 -2.07 -19.57
C THR A 89 -9.15 -3.06 -20.72
N SER A 90 -9.34 -4.35 -20.40
CA SER A 90 -9.57 -5.40 -21.40
C SER A 90 -10.97 -5.34 -22.02
N ILE A 91 -11.97 -4.83 -21.30
CA ILE A 91 -13.38 -4.80 -21.73
C ILE A 91 -13.72 -3.51 -22.49
N PHE A 92 -13.13 -2.37 -22.11
CA PHE A 92 -13.56 -1.04 -22.58
C PHE A 92 -12.64 -0.41 -23.63
N GLN A 93 -11.97 -1.21 -24.47
CA GLN A 93 -11.00 -0.71 -25.46
C GLN A 93 -11.60 0.31 -26.46
N GLU A 94 -12.93 0.33 -26.67
CA GLU A 94 -13.57 1.09 -27.76
C GLU A 94 -14.66 2.09 -27.32
N LYS A 95 -14.90 2.28 -26.01
CA LYS A 95 -15.97 3.19 -25.53
C LYS A 95 -15.40 4.40 -24.81
N LYS A 96 -16.11 5.53 -24.89
CA LYS A 96 -15.88 6.67 -23.98
C LYS A 96 -16.11 6.18 -22.56
N ILE A 97 -15.04 6.21 -21.76
CA ILE A 97 -15.04 5.76 -20.38
C ILE A 97 -15.40 6.94 -19.48
N ASN A 98 -16.40 6.75 -18.63
CA ASN A 98 -16.62 7.63 -17.49
C ASN A 98 -15.74 7.15 -16.33
N PHE A 99 -14.66 7.88 -16.05
CA PHE A 99 -13.70 7.53 -15.02
C PHE A 99 -14.32 7.52 -13.62
N ASP A 100 -15.28 8.40 -13.32
CA ASP A 100 -15.94 8.47 -12.02
C ASP A 100 -16.72 7.18 -11.74
N VAL A 101 -17.40 6.65 -12.76
CA VAL A 101 -18.14 5.39 -12.66
C VAL A 101 -17.18 4.22 -12.43
N ILE A 102 -16.07 4.16 -13.15
CA ILE A 102 -15.06 3.10 -12.94
C ILE A 102 -14.50 3.17 -11.53
N GLN A 103 -14.11 4.37 -11.07
CA GLN A 103 -13.51 4.55 -9.74
C GLN A 103 -14.48 4.14 -8.63
N ALA A 104 -15.77 4.49 -8.74
CA ALA A 104 -16.79 4.07 -7.78
C ALA A 104 -16.96 2.53 -7.74
N ASN A 105 -17.03 1.87 -8.91
CA ASN A 105 -17.14 0.41 -8.98
C ASN A 105 -15.89 -0.30 -8.45
N ILE A 106 -14.70 0.25 -8.73
CA ILE A 106 -13.44 -0.26 -8.17
C ILE A 106 -13.47 -0.13 -6.65
N GLN A 107 -13.84 1.03 -6.12
CA GLN A 107 -13.88 1.26 -4.68
C GLN A 107 -14.84 0.30 -3.97
N GLN A 108 -16.00 0.00 -4.56
CA GLN A 108 -16.96 -0.93 -3.96
C GLN A 108 -16.48 -2.39 -3.93
N ALA A 109 -15.60 -2.80 -4.83
CA ALA A 109 -15.24 -4.21 -5.02
C ALA A 109 -13.79 -4.55 -4.64
N HIS A 110 -12.88 -3.58 -4.52
CA HIS A 110 -11.45 -3.87 -4.39
C HIS A 110 -11.09 -4.70 -3.14
N LEU A 111 -11.75 -4.46 -2.01
CA LEU A 111 -11.51 -5.21 -0.76
C LEU A 111 -11.80 -6.71 -0.95
N SER A 112 -12.98 -7.03 -1.49
CA SER A 112 -13.41 -8.42 -1.69
C SER A 112 -12.60 -9.13 -2.76
N ILE A 113 -12.29 -8.44 -3.85
CA ILE A 113 -11.46 -8.99 -4.94
C ILE A 113 -10.01 -9.22 -4.48
N GLY A 114 -9.44 -8.27 -3.73
CA GLY A 114 -8.11 -8.42 -3.14
C GLY A 114 -8.05 -9.60 -2.19
N ALA A 115 -9.05 -9.76 -1.32
CA ALA A 115 -9.14 -10.89 -0.38
C ALA A 115 -9.20 -12.25 -1.10
N VAL A 116 -10.01 -12.36 -2.16
CA VAL A 116 -10.09 -13.57 -3.00
C VAL A 116 -8.73 -13.87 -3.66
N LEU A 117 -8.05 -12.84 -4.16
CA LEU A 117 -6.74 -12.98 -4.79
C LEU A 117 -5.69 -13.51 -3.81
N LEU A 118 -5.55 -12.87 -2.65
CA LEU A 118 -4.58 -13.28 -1.64
C LEU A 118 -4.86 -14.69 -1.11
N ARG A 119 -6.14 -15.04 -0.90
CA ARG A 119 -6.53 -16.40 -0.53
C ARG A 119 -6.10 -17.42 -1.58
N ARG A 120 -6.29 -17.10 -2.87
CA ARG A 120 -5.88 -17.97 -3.98
C ARG A 120 -4.35 -18.11 -4.08
N TRP A 121 -3.60 -17.08 -3.69
CA TRP A 121 -2.14 -17.09 -3.67
C TRP A 121 -1.55 -17.76 -2.43
N GLY A 122 -2.39 -18.20 -1.48
CA GLY A 122 -1.95 -18.92 -0.29
C GLY A 122 -1.36 -18.02 0.80
N PHE A 123 -1.71 -16.73 0.82
CA PHE A 123 -1.36 -15.85 1.93
C PHE A 123 -2.14 -16.23 3.20
N ASP A 124 -1.51 -16.00 4.36
CA ASP A 124 -2.11 -16.26 5.66
C ASP A 124 -3.38 -15.42 5.91
N ASP A 125 -4.26 -15.92 6.77
CA ASP A 125 -5.56 -15.28 7.06
C ASP A 125 -5.42 -13.83 7.56
N ILE A 126 -4.30 -13.47 8.21
CA ILE A 126 -4.07 -12.09 8.65
C ILE A 126 -3.94 -11.11 7.47
N PHE A 127 -3.30 -11.51 6.36
CA PHE A 127 -3.24 -10.67 5.16
C PHE A 127 -4.62 -10.49 4.53
N ILE A 128 -5.42 -11.56 4.54
CA ILE A 128 -6.79 -11.53 4.02
C ILE A 128 -7.66 -10.58 4.86
N LYS A 129 -7.51 -10.62 6.20
CA LYS A 129 -8.18 -9.69 7.11
C LYS A 129 -7.76 -8.24 6.85
N VAL A 130 -6.46 -7.97 6.74
CA VAL A 130 -5.93 -6.64 6.41
C VAL A 130 -6.52 -6.10 5.12
N VAL A 131 -6.43 -6.84 4.01
CA VAL A 131 -7.00 -6.40 2.73
C VAL A 131 -8.50 -6.14 2.85
N SER A 132 -9.23 -6.94 3.61
CA SER A 132 -10.69 -6.82 3.73
C SER A 132 -11.15 -5.70 4.67
N GLN A 133 -10.28 -5.21 5.56
CA GLN A 133 -10.67 -4.36 6.69
C GLN A 133 -9.84 -3.08 6.84
N HIS A 134 -8.87 -2.81 5.96
CA HIS A 134 -8.01 -1.62 6.08
C HIS A 134 -8.72 -0.28 5.85
N GLU A 135 -9.98 -0.27 5.41
CA GLU A 135 -10.85 0.93 5.32
C GLU A 135 -12.09 0.80 6.24
N LYS A 136 -12.06 -0.12 7.21
CA LYS A 136 -13.22 -0.40 8.07
C LYS A 136 -13.41 0.68 9.13
N ASP A 137 -14.65 1.16 9.28
CA ASP A 137 -15.08 1.98 10.41
C ASP A 137 -15.25 1.17 11.71
N GLY A 138 -15.17 1.83 12.87
CA GLY A 138 -15.40 1.21 14.16
C GLY A 138 -14.28 0.25 14.56
N LEU A 139 -13.04 0.75 14.49
CA LEU A 139 -11.87 0.09 15.03
C LEU A 139 -11.93 0.13 16.55
N SER A 140 -11.57 -0.97 17.20
CA SER A 140 -11.61 -1.10 18.66
C SER A 140 -10.28 -1.64 19.19
N PRO A 141 -10.08 -1.65 20.53
CA PRO A 141 -8.90 -2.26 21.14
C PRO A 141 -8.69 -3.74 20.81
N GLU A 142 -9.74 -4.44 20.37
CA GLU A 142 -9.68 -5.84 19.95
C GLU A 142 -9.27 -6.03 18.48
N THR A 143 -9.19 -4.95 17.69
CA THR A 143 -8.72 -5.00 16.30
C THR A 143 -7.26 -5.43 16.25
N GLU A 144 -6.93 -6.35 15.33
CA GLU A 144 -5.55 -6.78 15.11
C GLU A 144 -4.64 -5.60 14.70
N LYS A 145 -3.41 -5.57 15.26
CA LYS A 145 -2.45 -4.47 15.04
C LYS A 145 -2.10 -4.29 13.57
N GLU A 146 -2.02 -5.37 12.82
CA GLU A 146 -1.77 -5.36 11.38
C GLU A 146 -2.84 -4.55 10.63
N ILE A 147 -4.11 -4.68 11.02
CA ILE A 147 -5.21 -3.90 10.43
C ILE A 147 -5.07 -2.43 10.83
N LEU A 148 -4.79 -2.13 12.10
CA LEU A 148 -4.62 -0.76 12.58
C LEU A 148 -3.47 -0.03 11.88
N VAL A 149 -2.32 -0.70 11.71
CA VAL A 149 -1.14 -0.13 11.04
C VAL A 149 -1.41 0.14 9.57
N VAL A 150 -2.05 -0.81 8.86
CA VAL A 150 -2.34 -0.63 7.44
C VAL A 150 -3.46 0.38 7.22
N HIS A 151 -4.46 0.44 8.11
CA HIS A 151 -5.46 1.51 8.09
C HIS A 151 -4.80 2.88 8.26
N LEU A 152 -3.97 3.04 9.29
CA LEU A 152 -3.30 4.32 9.58
C LEU A 152 -2.39 4.76 8.42
N THR A 153 -1.59 3.84 7.86
CA THR A 153 -0.71 4.20 6.76
C THR A 153 -1.47 4.52 5.48
N ASN A 154 -2.57 3.81 5.17
CA ASN A 154 -3.43 4.11 4.02
C ASN A 154 -4.05 5.50 4.14
N MET A 155 -4.48 5.91 5.34
CA MET A 155 -4.97 7.28 5.57
C MET A 155 -3.84 8.32 5.47
N LEU A 156 -2.69 8.05 6.08
CA LEU A 156 -1.52 8.92 6.01
C LEU A 156 -1.09 9.18 4.56
N THR A 157 -0.98 8.13 3.73
CA THR A 157 -0.55 8.26 2.32
C THR A 157 -1.55 9.05 1.47
N ARG A 158 -2.85 8.98 1.77
CA ARG A 158 -3.89 9.82 1.15
C ARG A 158 -3.71 11.30 1.49
N THR A 159 -3.47 11.62 2.77
CA THR A 159 -3.28 13.00 3.22
C THR A 159 -2.00 13.62 2.68
N ILE A 160 -0.92 12.85 2.55
CA ILE A 160 0.35 13.36 2.01
C ILE A 160 0.41 13.35 0.47
N GLY A 161 -0.66 12.94 -0.22
CA GLY A 161 -0.80 13.08 -1.67
C GLY A 161 -0.23 11.91 -2.50
N PHE A 162 -0.05 10.75 -1.89
CA PHE A 162 0.36 9.51 -2.58
C PHE A 162 -0.82 8.60 -2.93
N SER A 163 -2.06 9.11 -2.93
CA SER A 163 -3.24 8.33 -3.32
C SER A 163 -4.05 9.03 -4.42
N LEU A 164 -5.03 8.30 -4.97
CA LEU A 164 -6.03 8.83 -5.89
C LEU A 164 -7.06 9.72 -5.20
N PHE A 165 -7.20 9.53 -3.89
CA PHE A 165 -8.06 10.29 -3.02
C PHE A 165 -7.19 11.17 -2.13
N THR A 166 -7.53 12.45 -2.02
CA THR A 166 -6.90 13.32 -1.03
C THR A 166 -7.93 13.61 0.04
N ASP A 167 -7.71 13.03 1.22
CA ASP A 167 -8.56 13.22 2.37
C ASP A 167 -7.98 14.32 3.26
N ALA A 168 -8.80 15.32 3.58
CA ALA A 168 -8.48 16.37 4.56
C ALA A 168 -8.98 15.91 5.93
N VAL A 169 -8.23 14.99 6.55
CA VAL A 169 -8.55 14.40 7.85
C VAL A 169 -7.41 14.71 8.82
N ASP A 170 -7.75 15.03 10.06
CA ASP A 170 -6.78 15.06 11.14
C ASP A 170 -6.38 13.62 11.49
N LEU A 171 -5.18 13.23 11.06
CA LEU A 171 -4.67 11.88 11.23
C LEU A 171 -4.51 11.48 12.71
N SER A 172 -4.29 12.45 13.60
CA SER A 172 -4.14 12.19 15.04
C SER A 172 -5.47 11.85 15.72
N GLU A 173 -6.58 12.26 15.11
CA GLU A 173 -7.92 11.97 15.62
C GLU A 173 -8.46 10.61 15.14
N LEU A 174 -7.78 9.94 14.22
CA LEU A 174 -8.14 8.61 13.74
C LEU A 174 -8.13 7.58 14.87
N GLU A 175 -9.12 6.69 14.86
CA GLU A 175 -9.19 5.56 15.80
C GLU A 175 -7.91 4.73 15.77
N SER A 176 -7.36 4.46 14.59
CA SER A 176 -6.09 3.72 14.45
C SER A 176 -4.91 4.46 15.06
N ALA A 177 -4.82 5.79 14.95
CA ALA A 177 -3.73 6.55 15.57
C ALA A 177 -3.84 6.52 17.10
N LYS A 178 -5.05 6.71 17.63
CA LYS A 178 -5.34 6.65 19.07
C LYS A 178 -5.06 5.27 19.66
N LEU A 179 -5.52 4.21 18.99
CA LEU A 179 -5.32 2.82 19.44
C LEU A 179 -3.86 2.36 19.35
N LEU A 180 -3.08 2.92 18.42
CA LEU A 180 -1.65 2.68 18.30
C LEU A 180 -0.80 3.63 19.16
N GLU A 181 -1.44 4.60 19.84
CA GLU A 181 -0.78 5.61 20.67
C GLU A 181 0.27 6.44 19.91
N ILE A 182 -0.03 6.79 18.65
CA ILE A 182 0.86 7.61 17.80
C ILE A 182 0.34 9.04 17.73
N ASP A 183 1.16 10.00 18.13
CA ASP A 183 0.83 11.43 18.10
C ASP A 183 1.02 12.06 16.71
N SER A 184 0.51 13.29 16.56
CA SER A 184 0.61 14.05 15.30
C SER A 184 2.05 14.32 14.88
N GLN A 185 2.94 14.62 15.82
CA GLN A 185 4.35 14.88 15.52
C GLN A 185 5.00 13.65 14.88
N LYS A 186 4.76 12.46 15.45
CA LYS A 186 5.30 11.22 14.89
C LYS A 186 4.71 10.90 13.51
N LEU A 187 3.42 11.17 13.30
CA LEU A 187 2.79 11.01 11.98
C LEU A 187 3.40 11.94 10.93
N ASP A 188 3.72 13.18 11.29
CA ASP A 188 4.40 14.14 10.42
C ASP A 188 5.82 13.69 10.07
N GLU A 189 6.57 13.18 11.05
CA GLU A 189 7.91 12.62 10.85
C GLU A 189 7.88 11.44 9.87
N ILE A 190 6.98 10.48 10.09
CA ILE A 190 6.80 9.31 9.20
C ILE A 190 6.36 9.77 7.80
N GLY A 191 5.43 10.73 7.71
CA GLY A 191 4.98 11.28 6.44
C GLY A 191 6.10 11.95 5.64
N ALA A 192 7.00 12.69 6.31
CA ALA A 192 8.17 13.29 5.68
C ALA A 192 9.16 12.21 5.19
N GLU A 193 9.39 11.17 5.98
CA GLU A 193 10.27 10.06 5.63
C GLU A 193 9.74 9.28 4.41
N ILE A 194 8.44 9.00 4.36
CA ILE A 194 7.80 8.38 3.19
C ILE A 194 8.04 9.22 1.92
N ARG A 195 7.92 10.55 2.01
CA ARG A 195 8.15 11.42 0.84
C ARG A 195 9.57 11.31 0.32
N LEU A 196 10.56 11.31 1.22
CA LEU A 196 11.97 11.16 0.84
C LEU A 196 12.23 9.81 0.19
N ILE A 197 11.76 8.72 0.82
CA ILE A 197 11.91 7.37 0.28
C ILE A 197 11.31 7.29 -1.12
N ILE A 198 10.06 7.74 -1.31
CA ILE A 198 9.38 7.65 -2.61
C ILE A 198 10.08 8.48 -3.68
N GLN A 199 10.66 9.64 -3.36
CA GLN A 199 11.48 10.40 -4.31
C GLN A 199 12.71 9.59 -4.76
N ASP A 200 13.33 8.87 -3.84
CA ASP A 200 14.53 8.07 -4.08
C ASP A 200 14.27 6.70 -4.73
N VAL A 201 13.08 6.11 -4.57
CA VAL A 201 12.79 4.76 -5.11
C VAL A 201 11.83 4.75 -6.29
N ALA A 202 10.98 5.77 -6.48
CA ALA A 202 9.96 5.73 -7.52
C ALA A 202 10.55 5.65 -8.94
N HIS A 203 11.77 6.13 -9.16
CA HIS A 203 12.45 6.08 -10.46
C HIS A 203 13.12 4.72 -10.73
N LEU A 204 13.20 3.83 -9.73
CA LEU A 204 13.75 2.48 -9.87
C LEU A 204 12.75 1.49 -10.51
N PHE A 205 11.49 1.90 -10.68
CA PHE A 205 10.36 1.07 -11.15
C PHE A 205 9.58 1.76 -12.26
#